data_AF-A0A1C1CBH2-F1
#
_entry.id   AF-A0A1C1CBH2-F1
#
_cell.length_a   1.000
_cell.length_b   1.000
_cell.length_c   1.000
_cell.angle_alpha   90.00
_cell.angle_beta   90.00
_cell.angle_gamma   90.00
#
_symmetry.space_group_name_H-M   'P 1'
#
loop_
_entity.id
_entity.type
_entity.pdbx_description
1 polymer ?
#
loop_
_entity_poly.entity_id
_entity_poly.type
_entity_poly.pdbx_seq_one_letter_code
_entity_poly.pdbx_strand_id
1 'polypeptide(L)'
;MTLGLWVAASWALPHLTTAAAKAGSHPSFLFTNSGLWDRPLADFASLSLQKAAQYNLLLSLRQMAEPKGVHVGGVNIGGLVIEEDAVMNPRNIAQALFELYQQDKPRWQWESKVGDWDEFLGKIGVQ
;
A
#
# COMPACT_ATOMS: atom_id res chain seq x y z
N MET A 1 -0.35 6.61 -12.76
CA MET A 1 -0.28 6.60 -11.27
C MET A 1 1.13 6.38 -10.73
N THR A 2 1.88 5.37 -11.20
CA THR A 2 3.24 5.06 -10.68
C THR A 2 4.21 6.24 -10.70
N LEU A 3 4.21 7.06 -11.76
CA LEU A 3 5.01 8.29 -11.81
C LEU A 3 4.64 9.28 -10.69
N GLY A 4 3.34 9.42 -10.39
CA GLY A 4 2.87 10.26 -9.29
C GLY A 4 3.35 9.76 -7.92
N LEU A 5 3.32 8.44 -7.69
CA LEU A 5 3.90 7.84 -6.48
C LEU A 5 5.41 8.08 -6.39
N TRP A 6 6.14 7.93 -7.51
CA TRP A 6 7.57 8.20 -7.54
C TRP A 6 7.90 9.66 -7.24
N VAL A 7 7.15 10.61 -7.82
CA VAL A 7 7.31 12.04 -7.56
C VAL A 7 7.02 12.36 -6.09
N ALA A 8 5.92 11.84 -5.54
CA ALA A 8 5.58 12.01 -4.14
C ALA A 8 6.65 11.44 -3.21
N ALA A 9 7.15 10.23 -3.49
CA ALA A 9 8.21 9.61 -2.71
C ALA A 9 9.53 10.38 -2.81
N SER A 10 9.92 10.78 -4.02
CA SER A 10 11.16 11.53 -4.27
C SER A 10 11.17 12.86 -3.51
N TRP A 11 10.01 13.52 -3.41
CA TRP A 11 9.84 14.73 -2.60
C TRP A 11 9.78 14.43 -1.10
N ALA A 12 9.00 13.43 -0.66
CA ALA A 12 8.73 13.20 0.76
C ALA A 12 9.89 12.51 1.51
N LEU A 13 10.62 11.58 0.86
CA LEU A 13 11.61 10.75 1.54
C LEU A 13 12.74 11.53 2.22
N PRO A 14 13.30 12.63 1.66
CA PRO A 14 14.26 13.45 2.39
C PRO A 14 13.70 14.01 3.70
N HIS A 15 12.46 14.52 3.68
CA HIS A 15 11.79 15.07 4.86
C HIS A 15 11.47 13.99 5.90
N LEU A 16 10.99 12.82 5.45
CA LEU A 16 10.72 11.68 6.30
C LEU A 16 12.00 11.14 6.94
N THR A 17 13.12 11.12 6.19
CA THR A 17 14.43 10.72 6.71
C THR A 17 14.92 11.69 7.78
N THR A 18 14.74 13.01 7.59
CA THR A 18 15.04 13.98 8.65
C THR A 18 14.16 13.78 9.88
N ALA A 19 12.87 13.52 9.70
CA ALA A 19 11.94 13.25 10.80
C ALA A 19 12.30 11.97 11.58
N ALA A 20 12.90 10.97 10.93
CA ALA A 20 13.35 9.73 11.57
C ALA A 20 14.43 9.92 12.64
N ALA A 21 15.14 11.05 12.64
CA ALA A 21 16.10 11.38 13.69
C ALA A 21 15.45 11.80 15.02
N LYS A 22 14.16 12.13 15.01
CA LYS A 22 13.41 12.55 16.20
C LYS A 22 12.87 11.34 16.95
N ALA A 23 13.16 11.24 18.24
CA ALA A 23 12.59 10.19 19.09
C ALA A 23 11.05 10.23 19.10
N GLY A 24 10.42 9.06 19.03
CA GLY A 24 8.97 8.90 19.02
C GLY A 24 8.28 9.38 17.73
N SER A 25 9.03 9.64 16.66
CA SER A 25 8.43 9.89 15.35
C SER A 25 8.12 8.58 14.62
N HIS A 26 7.06 8.60 13.81
CA HIS A 26 6.67 7.50 12.91
C HIS A 26 6.71 8.00 11.46
N PRO A 27 7.90 8.27 10.89
CA PRO A 27 7.99 8.70 9.50
C PRO A 27 7.61 7.53 8.58
N SER A 28 6.46 7.66 7.92
CA SER A 28 5.94 6.62 7.05
C SER A 28 5.57 7.15 5.67
N PHE A 29 5.83 6.36 4.65
CA PHE A 29 5.32 6.55 3.29
C PHE A 29 4.39 5.39 2.96
N LEU A 30 3.08 5.66 3.06
CA LEU A 30 2.04 4.64 2.99
C LEU A 30 1.07 4.93 1.85
N PHE A 31 0.63 3.89 1.14
CA PHE A 31 -0.35 4.02 0.06
C PHE A 31 -1.16 2.73 -0.15
N THR A 32 -2.30 2.85 -0.81
CA THR A 32 -3.16 1.69 -1.14
C THR A 32 -2.75 1.06 -2.46
N ASN A 33 -2.92 -0.26 -2.58
CA ASN A 33 -2.87 -1.02 -3.82
C ASN A 33 -4.07 -1.97 -3.89
N SER A 34 -4.08 -2.93 -4.82
CA SER A 34 -5.13 -3.96 -4.93
C SER A 34 -4.52 -5.32 -5.26
N GLY A 35 -5.28 -6.41 -5.22
CA GLY A 35 -4.78 -7.75 -5.60
C GLY A 35 -4.36 -7.92 -7.07
N LEU A 36 -4.54 -6.90 -7.93
CA LEU A 36 -4.12 -6.95 -9.34
C LEU A 36 -2.59 -6.98 -9.54
N TRP A 37 -1.78 -6.83 -8.48
CA TRP A 37 -0.32 -6.82 -8.60
C TRP A 37 0.28 -8.21 -8.86
N ASP A 38 -0.37 -9.30 -8.41
CA ASP A 38 0.02 -10.70 -8.67
C ASP A 38 -1.10 -11.56 -9.26
N ARG A 39 -2.35 -11.09 -9.22
CA ARG A 39 -3.52 -11.75 -9.83
C ARG A 39 -4.14 -10.84 -10.89
N PRO A 40 -3.50 -10.68 -12.06
CA PRO A 40 -3.95 -9.78 -13.11
C PRO A 40 -5.25 -10.26 -13.76
N LEU A 41 -6.05 -9.32 -14.26
CA LEU A 41 -7.24 -9.61 -15.06
C LEU A 41 -6.99 -9.26 -16.52
N ALA A 42 -7.25 -10.18 -17.45
CA ALA A 42 -7.00 -9.98 -18.88
C ALA A 42 -7.74 -8.76 -19.44
N ASP A 43 -9.03 -8.60 -19.09
CA ASP A 43 -9.85 -7.45 -19.49
C ASP A 43 -9.37 -6.12 -18.89
N PHE A 44 -8.53 -6.18 -17.86
CA PHE A 44 -7.92 -5.03 -17.19
C PHE A 44 -6.39 -5.08 -17.26
N ALA A 45 -5.81 -5.59 -18.35
CA ALA A 45 -4.36 -5.80 -18.47
C ALA A 45 -3.54 -4.51 -18.21
N SER A 46 -3.99 -3.36 -18.73
CA SER A 46 -3.33 -2.07 -18.50
C SER A 46 -3.34 -1.68 -17.02
N LEU A 47 -4.47 -1.83 -16.34
CA LEU A 47 -4.60 -1.54 -14.91
C LEU A 47 -3.77 -2.53 -14.07
N SER A 48 -3.78 -3.81 -14.43
CA SER A 48 -3.00 -4.85 -13.76
C SER A 48 -1.50 -4.57 -13.82
N LEU A 49 -1.00 -4.20 -15.01
CA LEU A 49 0.39 -3.76 -15.18
C LEU A 49 0.73 -2.56 -14.28
N GLN A 50 -0.16 -1.58 -14.20
CA GLN A 50 0.03 -0.42 -13.33
C GLN A 50 0.08 -0.82 -11.84
N LYS A 51 -0.74 -1.76 -11.40
CA LYS A 51 -0.79 -2.23 -10.01
C LYS A 51 0.42 -3.08 -9.64
N ALA A 52 0.91 -3.91 -10.56
CA ALA A 52 2.19 -4.62 -10.42
C ALA A 52 3.38 -3.65 -10.30
N ALA A 53 3.43 -2.62 -11.15
CA ALA A 53 4.47 -1.60 -11.08
C ALA A 53 4.42 -0.79 -9.75
N GLN A 54 3.23 -0.50 -9.23
CA GLN A 54 3.07 0.15 -7.92
C GLN A 54 3.60 -0.74 -6.78
N TYR A 55 3.30 -2.04 -6.81
CA TYR A 55 3.80 -2.98 -5.81
C TYR A 55 5.32 -3.14 -5.87
N ASN A 56 5.91 -3.21 -7.07
CA ASN A 56 7.36 -3.24 -7.23
C ASN A 56 8.02 -1.94 -6.70
N LEU A 57 7.39 -0.78 -6.93
CA LEU A 57 7.85 0.48 -6.39
C LEU A 57 7.80 0.50 -4.86
N LEU A 58 6.75 -0.06 -4.22
CA LEU A 58 6.68 -0.23 -2.76
C LEU A 58 7.92 -0.95 -2.24
N LEU A 59 8.25 -2.11 -2.82
CA LEU A 59 9.39 -2.93 -2.41
C LEU A 59 10.72 -2.20 -2.62
N SER A 60 10.85 -1.46 -3.71
CA SER A 60 12.05 -0.67 -3.99
C SER A 60 12.22 0.49 -3.00
N LEU A 61 11.16 1.25 -2.75
CA LEU A 61 11.14 2.34 -1.76
C LEU A 61 11.49 1.82 -0.37
N ARG A 62 10.93 0.66 0.00
CA ARG A 62 11.24 -0.03 1.25
C ARG A 62 12.73 -0.30 1.41
N GLN A 63 13.35 -0.92 0.41
CA GLN A 63 14.79 -1.20 0.42
C GLN A 63 15.64 0.06 0.55
N MET A 64 15.20 1.18 -0.04
CA MET A 64 15.92 2.46 0.00
C MET A 64 15.73 3.25 1.31
N ALA A 65 14.57 3.14 1.96
CA ALA A 65 14.13 4.05 3.00
C ALA A 65 14.06 3.43 4.41
N GLU A 66 13.75 2.13 4.54
CA GLU A 66 13.73 1.47 5.86
C GLU A 66 15.08 1.51 6.60
N PRO A 67 16.25 1.30 5.93
CA PRO A 67 17.55 1.44 6.58
C PRO A 67 17.79 2.86 7.13
N LYS A 68 17.14 3.85 6.54
CA LYS A 68 17.21 5.27 6.93
C LYS A 68 16.17 5.66 7.99
N GLY A 69 15.38 4.70 8.47
CA GLY A 69 14.39 4.94 9.51
C GLY A 69 13.01 5.36 9.02
N VAL A 70 12.67 5.17 7.74
CA VAL A 70 11.33 5.47 7.21
C VAL A 70 10.56 4.19 6.94
N HIS A 71 9.35 4.07 7.48
CA HIS A 71 8.46 2.95 7.25
C HIS A 71 7.83 3.07 5.86
N VAL A 72 7.95 2.05 5.03
CA VAL A 72 7.30 2.00 3.73
C VAL A 72 6.39 0.79 3.69
N GLY A 73 5.12 1.01 3.40
CA GLY A 73 4.14 -0.05 3.35
C GLY A 73 2.88 0.34 2.60
N GLY A 74 1.97 -0.62 2.47
CA GLY A 74 0.73 -0.37 1.77
C GLY A 74 -0.39 -1.33 2.16
N VAL A 75 -1.61 -0.90 1.82
CA VAL A 75 -2.83 -1.67 2.06
C VAL A 75 -3.33 -2.21 0.73
N ASN A 76 -3.33 -3.52 0.56
CA ASN A 76 -3.93 -4.20 -0.59
C ASN A 76 -5.44 -4.33 -0.38
N ILE A 77 -6.20 -3.70 -1.27
CA ILE A 77 -7.66 -3.70 -1.26
C ILE A 77 -8.16 -4.88 -2.12
N GLY A 78 -8.82 -5.84 -1.48
CA GLY A 78 -9.31 -7.10 -2.03
C GLY A 78 -10.67 -7.01 -2.74
N GLY A 79 -10.91 -5.98 -3.56
CA GLY A 79 -12.21 -5.79 -4.24
C GLY A 79 -12.60 -4.33 -4.45
N LEU A 80 -13.91 -4.09 -4.63
CA LEU A 80 -14.47 -2.74 -4.82
C LEU A 80 -14.61 -2.01 -3.49
N VAL A 81 -14.32 -0.71 -3.49
CA VAL A 81 -14.55 0.15 -2.32
C VAL A 81 -15.96 0.71 -2.39
N ILE A 82 -16.80 0.37 -1.42
CA ILE A 82 -18.22 0.76 -1.32
C ILE A 82 -18.46 1.26 0.11
N GLU A 83 -19.14 2.41 0.25
CA GLU A 83 -19.34 3.07 1.55
C GLU A 83 -20.05 2.16 2.56
N GLU A 84 -21.07 1.42 2.09
CA GLU A 84 -21.89 0.52 2.91
C GLU A 84 -21.34 -0.91 3.06
N ASP A 85 -20.23 -1.26 2.39
CA ASP A 85 -19.65 -2.60 2.53
C ASP A 85 -19.07 -2.79 3.95
N ALA A 86 -19.32 -3.95 4.56
CA ALA A 86 -18.90 -4.23 5.93
C ALA A 86 -17.37 -4.24 6.12
N VAL A 87 -16.63 -4.59 5.07
CA VAL A 87 -15.16 -4.74 5.09
C VAL A 87 -14.52 -3.69 4.18
N MET A 88 -14.98 -3.59 2.95
CA MET A 88 -14.38 -2.85 1.84
C MET A 88 -14.89 -1.41 1.75
N ASN A 89 -14.85 -0.69 2.87
CA ASN A 89 -15.26 0.72 2.93
C ASN A 89 -14.06 1.66 3.22
N PRO A 90 -14.20 2.97 2.94
CA PRO A 90 -13.12 3.93 3.15
C PRO A 90 -12.62 4.00 4.61
N ARG A 91 -13.51 3.83 5.58
CA ARG A 91 -13.17 3.89 7.01
C ARG A 91 -12.20 2.75 7.39
N ASN A 92 -12.48 1.53 6.97
CA ASN A 92 -11.65 0.37 7.26
C ASN A 92 -10.29 0.45 6.54
N ILE A 93 -10.26 0.96 5.30
CA ILE A 93 -9.01 1.18 4.57
C ILE A 93 -8.15 2.25 5.26
N ALA A 94 -8.76 3.36 5.68
CA ALA A 94 -8.06 4.40 6.44
C ALA A 94 -7.54 3.87 7.78
N GLN A 95 -8.32 3.05 8.47
CA GLN A 95 -7.92 2.39 9.72
C GLN A 95 -6.71 1.48 9.49
N ALA A 96 -6.69 0.67 8.44
CA ALA A 96 -5.54 -0.18 8.11
C ALA A 96 -4.26 0.63 7.79
N LEU A 97 -4.39 1.76 7.09
CA LEU A 97 -3.26 2.69 6.88
C LEU A 97 -2.77 3.31 8.20
N PHE A 98 -3.71 3.68 9.09
CA PHE A 98 -3.38 4.25 10.39
C PHE A 98 -2.73 3.22 11.33
N GLU A 99 -3.13 1.95 11.25
CA GLU A 99 -2.49 0.85 11.97
C GLU A 99 -1.06 0.62 11.49
N LEU A 100 -0.82 0.66 10.17
CA LEU A 100 0.55 0.63 9.63
C LEU A 100 1.38 1.80 10.18
N TYR A 101 0.83 3.02 10.15
CA TYR A 101 1.52 4.22 10.64
C TYR A 101 1.95 4.11 12.12
N GLN A 102 1.14 3.50 12.98
CA GLN A 102 1.44 3.37 14.41
C GLN A 102 2.49 2.30 14.74
N GLN A 103 2.97 1.52 13.77
CA GLN A 103 3.94 0.46 14.04
C GLN A 103 5.32 1.03 14.38
N ASP A 104 5.96 0.40 15.36
CA ASP A 104 7.35 0.68 15.75
C ASP A 104 8.32 -0.34 15.15
N LYS A 105 9.56 0.06 14.92
CA LYS A 105 10.65 -0.90 14.65
C LYS A 105 10.83 -1.83 15.86
N PRO A 106 11.11 -3.14 15.66
CA PRO A 106 11.31 -3.84 14.38
C PRO A 106 10.03 -4.48 13.80
N ARG A 107 8.84 -4.11 14.27
CA ARG A 107 7.56 -4.78 13.93
C ARG A 107 6.88 -4.26 12.67
N TRP A 108 7.58 -3.48 11.87
CA TRP A 108 7.04 -2.94 10.62
C TRP A 108 6.62 -4.04 9.67
N GLN A 109 5.36 -3.97 9.29
CA GLN A 109 4.77 -4.70 8.19
C GLN A 109 4.79 -3.78 6.97
N TRP A 110 5.16 -4.30 5.81
CA TRP A 110 5.10 -3.55 4.55
C TRP A 110 3.80 -3.78 3.79
N GLU A 111 3.01 -4.77 4.19
CA GLU A 111 1.72 -5.10 3.59
C GLU A 111 0.68 -5.35 4.67
N SER A 112 -0.49 -4.72 4.50
CA SER A 112 -1.74 -5.08 5.15
C SER A 112 -2.80 -5.35 4.07
N LYS A 113 -3.86 -6.07 4.41
CA LYS A 113 -4.95 -6.42 3.49
C LYS A 113 -6.28 -5.97 4.08
N VAL A 114 -7.13 -5.41 3.22
CA VAL A 114 -8.55 -5.18 3.52
C VAL A 114 -9.34 -5.96 2.49
N GLY A 115 -10.14 -6.92 2.96
CA GLY A 115 -10.82 -7.89 2.10
C GLY A 115 -9.89 -8.97 1.55
N ASP A 116 -10.47 -9.86 0.75
CA ASP A 116 -9.79 -10.99 0.12
C ASP A 116 -10.00 -10.92 -1.40
N TRP A 117 -8.89 -10.82 -2.14
CA TRP A 117 -8.94 -10.73 -3.59
C TRP A 117 -9.47 -12.00 -4.24
N ASP A 118 -9.17 -13.19 -3.70
CA ASP A 118 -9.64 -14.45 -4.24
C ASP A 118 -11.16 -14.58 -4.05
N GLU A 119 -11.69 -14.13 -2.90
CA GLU A 119 -13.15 -14.04 -2.71
C GLU A 119 -13.80 -13.07 -3.70
N PHE A 120 -13.14 -11.94 -3.98
CA PHE A 120 -13.66 -10.98 -4.96
C PHE A 120 -13.66 -11.54 -6.38
N LEU A 121 -12.57 -12.20 -6.80
CA LEU A 121 -12.48 -12.89 -8.10
C LEU A 121 -13.61 -13.92 -8.25
N GLY A 122 -13.86 -14.71 -7.22
CA GLY A 122 -14.98 -15.65 -7.16
C GLY A 122 -16.35 -14.98 -7.34
N LYS A 123 -16.57 -13.81 -6.72
CA LYS A 123 -17.82 -13.04 -6.85
C LYS A 123 -18.05 -12.48 -8.25
N ILE A 124 -16.99 -12.13 -8.98
CA ILE A 124 -17.08 -11.60 -10.35
C ILE A 124 -16.96 -12.68 -11.43
N GLY A 125 -16.84 -13.96 -11.05
CA GLY A 125 -16.80 -15.08 -11.98
C GLY A 125 -15.47 -15.24 -12.72
N VAL A 126 -14.36 -14.79 -12.12
CA VAL A 126 -13.01 -15.01 -12.63
C VAL A 126 -12.33 -16.05 -11.74
N GLN A 127 -11.81 -17.12 -12.32
CA GLN A 127 -11.02 -18.16 -11.63
C GLN A 127 -9.59 -18.18 -12.16
#